data_AF-A0A964VG37-F1
#
_entry.id   AF-A0A964VG37-F1
#
_cell.length_a   1.000
_cell.length_b   1.000
_cell.length_c   1.000
_cell.angle_alpha   90.00
_cell.angle_beta   90.00
_cell.angle_gamma   90.00
#
_symmetry.space_group_name_H-M   'P 1'
#
loop_
_entity.id
_entity.type
_entity.pdbx_description
1 polymer ?
#
loop_
_entity_poly.entity_id
_entity_poly.type
_entity_poly.pdbx_seq_one_letter_code
_entity_poly.pdbx_strand_id
1 'polypeptide(L)' 'MLHAMLTALQEAAATPESARNYLSLLGAGLGTGLTVIGVGLGIGRIGASTTEGIARQPEAGGKIQTAGIILAAF' A
#
# COMPACT_ATOMS: atom_id res chain seq x y z
N MET A 1 33.71 -36.20 9.60
CA MET A 1 34.33 -35.02 8.96
C MET A 1 33.45 -34.47 7.83
N LEU A 2 33.21 -35.21 6.73
CA LEU A 2 32.37 -34.72 5.62
C LEU A 2 30.91 -34.40 6.02
N HIS A 3 30.28 -35.28 6.80
CA HIS A 3 28.93 -35.03 7.31
C HIS A 3 28.85 -33.82 8.25
N ALA A 4 29.87 -33.62 9.10
CA ALA A 4 29.96 -32.47 10.00
C ALA A 4 30.16 -31.14 9.23
N MET A 5 30.93 -31.19 8.14
CA MET A 5 31.11 -30.05 7.22
C MET A 5 29.81 -29.72 6.48
N LEU A 6 29.09 -30.74 6.01
CA LEU A 6 27.80 -30.55 5.34
C LEU A 6 26.76 -29.95 6.29
N THR A 7 26.67 -30.43 7.53
CA THR A 7 25.76 -29.86 8.54
C THR A 7 26.12 -28.41 8.89
N ALA A 8 27.41 -28.07 9.02
CA ALA A 8 27.83 -26.71 9.29
C ALA A 8 27.51 -25.74 8.15
N LEU A 9 27.63 -26.18 6.89
CA LEU A 9 27.20 -25.41 5.72
C LEU A 9 25.68 -25.23 5.67
N GLN A 10 24.92 -26.24 6.09
CA GLN A 10 23.46 -26.21 6.09
C GLN A 10 22.90 -25.27 7.17
N GLU A 11 23.53 -25.20 8.34
CA GLU A 11 23.19 -24.26 9.41
C GLU A 11 23.49 -22.79 9.04
N ALA A 12 24.59 -22.55 8.32
CA ALA A 12 24.94 -21.23 7.80
C ALA A 12 23.99 -20.75 6.67
N ALA A 13 23.41 -21.68 5.89
CA ALA A 13 22.41 -21.35 4.87
C ALA A 13 20.99 -21.19 5.45
N ALA A 14 20.69 -21.88 6.55
CA ALA A 14 19.41 -21.84 7.25
C ALA A 14 19.39 -20.80 8.39
N THR A 15 20.00 -19.63 8.19
CA THR A 15 19.93 -18.57 9.19
C THR A 15 18.47 -18.10 9.35
N PRO A 16 17.98 -17.91 10.58
CA PRO A 16 16.63 -17.39 10.84
C PRO A 16 16.35 -16.03 10.19
N GLU A 17 17.40 -15.27 9.82
CA GLU A 17 17.28 -14.02 9.08
C GLU A 17 16.68 -14.20 7.68
N SER A 18 17.09 -15.23 6.94
CA SER A 18 16.54 -15.50 5.60
C SER A 18 15.04 -15.81 5.65
N ALA A 19 14.61 -16.64 6.60
CA ALA A 19 13.21 -16.98 6.82
C ALA A 19 12.37 -15.76 7.25
N ARG A 20 12.93 -14.86 8.08
CA ARG A 20 12.26 -13.59 8.44
C ARG A 20 12.08 -12.68 7.23
N ASN A 21 13.01 -12.69 6.27
CA ASN A 21 12.92 -11.86 5.07
C ASN A 21 11.78 -12.28 4.14
N TYR A 22 11.53 -13.58 3.98
CA TYR A 22 10.42 -14.03 3.12
C TYR A 22 9.04 -13.68 3.71
N LEU A 23 8.85 -13.92 5.00
CA LEU A 23 7.57 -13.59 5.65
C LEU A 23 7.35 -12.08 5.76
N SER A 24 8.41 -11.29 5.98
CA SER A 24 8.32 -9.83 6.02
C SER A 24 7.98 -9.25 4.65
N LEU A 25 8.57 -9.77 3.57
CA LEU A 25 8.26 -9.34 2.20
C LEU A 25 6.83 -9.70 1.79
N LEU A 26 6.36 -10.90 2.16
CA LEU A 26 4.97 -11.31 1.91
C LEU A 26 3.99 -10.43 2.69
N GLY A 27 4.25 -10.18 3.98
CA GLY A 27 3.45 -9.29 4.81
C GLY A 27 3.44 -7.85 4.31
N ALA A 28 4.59 -7.34 3.84
CA ALA A 28 4.70 -6.03 3.24
C ALA A 28 3.86 -5.92 1.96
N GLY A 29 3.95 -6.91 1.06
CA GLY A 29 3.20 -6.94 -0.20
C GLY A 29 1.69 -7.03 0.01
N LEU A 30 1.23 -7.91 0.91
CA LEU A 30 -0.19 -8.00 1.25
C LEU A 30 -0.67 -6.73 1.94
N GLY A 31 0.06 -6.21 2.93
CA GLY A 31 -0.31 -5.00 3.65
C GLY A 31 -0.42 -3.77 2.74
N THR A 32 0.58 -3.54 1.89
CA THR A 32 0.54 -2.43 0.91
C THR A 32 -0.53 -2.66 -0.16
N GLY A 33 -0.69 -3.88 -0.68
CA GLY A 33 -1.72 -4.19 -1.67
C GLY A 33 -3.13 -3.88 -1.19
N LEU A 34 -3.50 -4.33 0.02
CA LEU A 34 -4.81 -4.02 0.59
C LEU A 34 -4.98 -2.51 0.86
N THR A 35 -3.92 -1.85 1.33
CA THR A 35 -3.95 -0.40 1.59
C THR A 35 -4.23 0.38 0.31
N VAL A 36 -3.52 0.09 -0.79
CA VAL A 36 -3.68 0.79 -2.07
C VAL A 36 -5.10 0.60 -2.65
N ILE A 37 -5.71 -0.57 -2.46
CA ILE A 37 -7.10 -0.79 -2.88
C ILE A 37 -8.06 0.13 -2.12
N GLY A 38 -7.91 0.23 -0.79
CA GLY A 38 -8.72 1.11 0.04
C GLY A 38 -8.55 2.58 -0.33
N VAL A 39 -7.31 3.02 -0.54
CA VAL A 39 -6.97 4.38 -0.96
C VAL A 39 -7.58 4.70 -2.33
N GLY A 40 -7.45 3.81 -3.31
CA GLY A 40 -8.02 4.01 -4.64
C GLY A 40 -9.54 4.16 -4.63
N LEU A 41 -10.25 3.35 -3.84
CA LEU A 41 -11.69 3.46 -3.68
C LEU A 41 -12.11 4.75 -2.97
N GLY A 42 -11.36 5.19 -1.96
CA GLY A 42 -11.61 6.44 -1.23
C GLY A 42 -11.44 7.67 -2.13
N ILE A 43 -10.25 7.83 -2.70
CA ILE A 43 -9.90 8.97 -3.57
C ILE A 43 -10.80 9.00 -4.82
N GLY A 44 -11.09 7.84 -5.41
CA GLY A 44 -12.00 7.74 -6.55
C GLY A 44 -13.40 8.28 -6.24
N ARG A 45 -13.95 7.98 -5.06
CA ARG A 45 -15.26 8.52 -4.61
C ARG A 45 -15.21 10.03 -4.36
N ILE A 46 -14.12 10.55 -3.80
CA ILE A 46 -13.92 11.99 -3.62
C ILE A 46 -13.97 12.68 -4.98
N GLY A 47 -13.21 12.16 -5.97
CA GLY A 47 -13.22 12.68 -7.34
C GLY A 47 -14.62 12.71 -7.95
N ALA A 48 -15.35 11.60 -7.90
CA ALA A 48 -16.71 11.51 -8.42
C ALA A 48 -17.66 12.54 -7.76
N SER A 49 -17.65 12.64 -6.43
CA SER A 49 -18.47 13.61 -5.70
C SER A 49 -18.10 15.07 -5.98
N THR A 50 -16.81 15.34 -6.20
CA THR A 50 -16.30 16.67 -6.53
C THR A 50 -16.79 17.08 -7.91
N THR A 51 -16.65 16.21 -8.92
CA THR A 51 -17.12 16.46 -10.28
C THR A 51 -18.63 16.66 -10.33
N GLU A 52 -19.41 15.82 -9.63
CA GLU A 52 -20.85 16.01 -9.52
C GLU A 52 -21.23 17.32 -8.82
N GLY A 53 -20.51 17.69 -7.75
CA GLY A 53 -20.73 18.95 -7.05
C GLY A 53 -20.49 20.17 -7.94
N ILE A 54 -19.39 20.16 -8.70
CA ILE A 54 -19.06 21.21 -9.67
C ILE A 54 -20.13 21.29 -10.76
N ALA A 55 -20.60 20.16 -11.26
CA ALA A 55 -21.64 20.13 -12.29
C ALA A 55 -22.97 20.74 -11.80
N ARG A 56 -23.32 20.58 -10.51
CA ARG A 56 -24.54 21.16 -9.92
C ARG A 56 -24.38 22.63 -9.53
N GLN A 57 -23.17 23.07 -9.19
CA GLN A 57 -22.86 24.43 -8.73
C GLN A 57 -21.57 24.93 -9.38
N PRO A 58 -21.61 25.33 -10.67
CA PRO A 58 -20.41 25.73 -11.40
C PRO A 58 -19.75 26.98 -10.79
N GLU A 59 -20.53 27.87 -10.17
CA GLU A 59 -20.04 29.11 -9.53
C GLU A 59 -19.19 28.81 -8.28
N ALA A 60 -19.45 27.68 -7.62
CA ALA A 60 -18.70 27.22 -6.47
C ALA A 60 -17.53 26.29 -6.86
N GLY A 61 -17.27 26.07 -8.15
CA GLY A 61 -16.39 25.02 -8.64
C GLY A 61 -14.97 25.05 -8.05
N GLY A 62 -14.36 26.23 -7.96
CA GLY A 62 -13.02 26.39 -7.36
C GLY A 62 -12.97 26.03 -5.86
N LYS A 63 -14.04 26.34 -5.10
CA LYS A 63 -14.14 25.98 -3.68
C LYS A 63 -14.34 24.47 -3.51
N ILE A 64 -15.20 23.87 -4.33
CA ILE A 64 -15.47 22.42 -4.33
C ILE A 64 -14.20 21.64 -4.69
N GLN A 65 -13.47 22.07 -5.72
CA GLN A 65 -12.19 21.48 -6.10
C GLN A 65 -11.15 21.57 -4.98
N THR A 66 -11.03 22.73 -4.33
CA THR A 66 -10.08 22.93 -3.22
C THR A 66 -10.40 21.97 -2.06
N ALA A 67 -11.67 21.86 -1.67
CA ALA A 67 -12.10 20.91 -0.64
C ALA A 67 -11.84 19.45 -1.06
N GLY A 68 -12.10 19.09 -2.31
CA GLY A 68 -11.84 17.76 -2.85
C GLY A 68 -10.36 17.37 -2.82
N ILE A 69 -9.45 18.29 -3.16
CA ILE A 69 -7.99 18.05 -3.09
C ILE A 69 -7.54 17.86 -1.64
N ILE A 70 -8.04 18.68 -0.71
CA ILE A 70 -7.72 18.54 0.71
C ILE A 70 -8.15 17.17 1.23
N LEU A 71 -9.36 16.73 0.89
CA LEU A 71 -9.87 15.42 1.27
C LEU A 71 -9.07 14.26 0.65
N ALA A 72 -8.58 14.41 -0.59
CA ALA A 72 -7.79 13.38 -1.26
C ALA A 72 -6.33 13.31 -0.78
N ALA A 73 -5.84 14.34 -0.09
CA ALA A 73 -4.46 14.42 0.41
C ALA A 73 -4.25 13.79 1.80
N PHE A 74 -5.34 13.54 2.55
CA PHE A 74 -5.33 12.84 3.84
C PHE A 74 -5.51 11.33 3.67
#